data_AF-A0A2T1E4X5-F1
#
_entry.id   AF-A0A2T1E4X5-F1
#
_cell.length_a   1.000
_cell.length_b   1.000
_cell.length_c   1.000
_cell.angle_alpha   90.00
_cell.angle_beta   90.00
_cell.angle_gamma   90.00
#
_symmetry.space_group_name_H-M   'P 1'
#
loop_
_entity.id
_entity.type
_entity.pdbx_description
1 polymer ?
#
loop_
_entity_poly.entity_id
_entity_poly.type
_entity_poly.pdbx_seq_one_letter_code
_entity_poly.pdbx_strand_id
1 'polypeptide(L)' 'MKLSTFDSILDEIEALSPEDQLALLDIMQRRLRDRRRDEIAANIAQAKKEYQSGHVFRGTVDEAIAELIGSHEEVY' A
#
# COMPACT_ATOMS: atom_id res chain seq x y z
N MET A 1 18.41 -19.67 -3.67
CA MET A 1 17.87 -18.55 -4.45
C MET A 1 17.93 -17.32 -3.53
N LYS A 2 18.55 -16.23 -3.98
CA LYS A 2 19.17 -15.18 -3.13
C LYS A 2 18.24 -14.60 -2.03
N LEU A 3 18.54 -14.91 -0.77
CA LEU A 3 18.30 -14.03 0.38
C LEU A 3 19.30 -12.85 0.43
N SER A 4 20.30 -12.85 -0.47
CA SER A 4 21.48 -11.97 -0.42
C SER A 4 21.24 -10.49 -0.71
N THR A 5 20.00 -10.03 -0.88
CA THR A 5 19.73 -8.60 -1.07
C THR A 5 19.20 -7.95 0.19
N PHE A 6 18.30 -8.61 0.91
CA PHE A 6 17.78 -8.05 2.15
C PHE A 6 18.82 -8.11 3.27
N ASP A 7 19.47 -9.26 3.46
CA ASP A 7 20.51 -9.42 4.48
C ASP A 7 21.68 -8.45 4.24
N SER A 8 22.11 -8.27 2.99
CA SER A 8 23.16 -7.30 2.67
C SER A 8 22.76 -5.85 2.89
N ILE A 9 21.48 -5.50 2.69
CA ILE A 9 20.97 -4.16 3.05
C ILE A 9 20.98 -3.97 4.56
N LEU A 10 20.66 -5.02 5.34
CA LEU A 10 20.76 -4.96 6.80
C LEU A 10 22.20 -4.75 7.25
N ASP A 11 23.15 -5.49 6.69
CA ASP A 11 24.58 -5.32 6.98
C ASP A 11 25.05 -3.88 6.70
N GLU A 12 24.61 -3.28 5.59
CA GLU A 12 24.92 -1.88 5.25
C GLU A 12 24.29 -0.88 6.24
N ILE A 13 23.07 -1.14 6.73
CA ILE A 13 22.41 -0.31 7.74
C ILE A 13 23.13 -0.44 9.08
N GLU A 14 23.53 -1.64 9.48
CA GLU A 14 24.26 -1.90 10.72
C GLU A 14 25.66 -1.24 10.73
N ALA A 15 26.26 -1.04 9.57
CA ALA A 15 27.52 -0.32 9.42
C ALA A 15 27.41 1.20 9.61
N LEU A 16 26.20 1.77 9.63
CA LEU A 16 25.97 3.19 9.90
C LEU A 16 26.22 3.53 11.38
N SER A 17 26.49 4.80 11.67
CA SER A 17 26.53 5.27 13.05
C SER A 17 25.16 5.11 13.74
N PRO A 18 25.09 4.95 15.07
CA PRO A 18 23.80 4.86 15.75
C PRO A 18 22.86 6.04 15.48
N GLU A 19 23.43 7.24 15.30
CA GLU A 19 22.68 8.46 14.98
C GLU A 19 22.08 8.39 13.56
N ASP A 20 22.85 7.91 12.59
CA ASP A 20 22.40 7.74 11.20
C ASP A 20 21.36 6.61 11.08
N GLN A 21 21.51 5.53 11.85
CA GLN A 21 20.50 4.46 11.91
C GLN A 21 19.15 4.98 12.43
N LEU A 22 19.17 5.80 13.48
CA LEU A 22 17.95 6.43 14.01
C LEU A 22 17.33 7.42 13.01
N ALA A 23 18.15 8.22 12.33
CA ALA A 23 17.69 9.13 11.29
C ALA A 23 17.06 8.37 10.12
N LEU A 24 17.68 7.27 9.68
CA LEU A 24 17.15 6.41 8.63
C LEU A 24 15.78 5.84 9.01
N LEU A 25 15.62 5.38 10.26
CA LEU A 25 14.35 4.86 10.75
C LEU A 25 13.22 5.90 10.66
N ASP A 26 13.47 7.14 11.10
CA ASP A 26 12.47 8.23 11.01
C ASP A 26 12.12 8.54 9.55
N ILE A 27 13.12 8.63 8.67
CA ILE A 27 12.91 8.88 7.23
C ILE A 27 12.06 7.77 6.61
N MET A 28 12.37 6.50 6.92
CA MET A 28 11.66 5.35 6.37
C MET A 28 10.21 5.31 6.84
N GLN A 29 9.96 5.57 8.12
CA GLN A 29 8.60 5.66 8.66
C GLN A 29 7.78 6.76 7.99
N ARG A 30 8.37 7.95 7.77
CA ARG A 30 7.73 9.05 7.06
C ARG A 30 7.36 8.65 5.63
N ARG A 31 8.32 8.10 4.88
CA ARG A 31 8.11 7.66 3.49
C ARG A 31 7.00 6.62 3.37
N LEU A 32 6.93 5.65 4.29
CA LEU A 32 5.87 4.64 4.28
C LEU A 32 4.49 5.26 4.53
N ARG A 33 4.39 6.19 5.48
CA ARG A 33 3.14 6.91 5.74
C ARG A 33 2.70 7.74 4.55
N ASP A 34 3.63 8.41 3.88
CA ASP A 34 3.33 9.27 2.74
C ASP A 34 2.87 8.44 1.54
N ARG A 35 3.52 7.31 1.23
CA ARG A 35 3.03 6.37 0.20
C ARG A 35 1.62 5.88 0.47
N ARG A 36 1.31 5.52 1.72
CA ARG A 36 -0.06 5.10 2.09
C ARG A 36 -1.09 6.22 1.89
N ARG A 37 -0.70 7.47 2.14
CA ARG A 37 -1.58 8.63 1.88
C ARG A 37 -1.80 8.84 0.39
N ASP A 38 -0.77 8.64 -0.43
CA ASP A 38 -0.89 8.74 -1.89
C ASP A 38 -1.82 7.65 -2.44
N GLU A 39 -1.70 6.41 -1.96
CA GLU A 39 -2.61 5.31 -2.29
C GLU A 39 -4.06 5.63 -1.92
N ILE A 40 -4.30 6.15 -0.71
CA ILE A 40 -5.63 6.58 -0.27
C ILE A 40 -6.17 7.70 -1.17
N ALA A 41 -5.35 8.69 -1.51
CA ALA A 41 -5.75 9.79 -2.38
C ALA A 41 -6.10 9.31 -3.78
N ALA A 42 -5.31 8.38 -4.34
CA ALA A 42 -5.58 7.74 -5.63
C ALA A 42 -6.92 6.97 -5.61
N ASN A 43 -7.15 6.15 -4.58
CA ASN A 43 -8.41 5.42 -4.41
C ASN A 43 -9.62 6.36 -4.30
N ILE A 44 -9.49 7.46 -3.55
CA ILE A 44 -10.56 8.48 -3.45
C ILE A 44 -10.82 9.14 -4.80
N ALA A 45 -9.77 9.49 -5.55
CA ALA A 45 -9.91 10.10 -6.86
C ALA A 45 -10.62 9.16 -7.85
N GLN A 46 -10.25 7.89 -7.84
CA GLN A 46 -10.88 6.86 -8.67
C GLN A 46 -12.35 6.65 -8.30
N ALA A 47 -12.67 6.47 -7.02
CA ALA A 47 -14.04 6.32 -6.55
C ALA A 47 -14.93 7.52 -6.90
N LYS A 48 -14.39 8.75 -6.80
CA LYS A 48 -15.11 9.96 -7.23
C LYS A 48 -15.41 9.96 -8.72
N LYS A 49 -14.46 9.53 -9.55
CA LYS A 49 -14.62 9.45 -11.00
C LYS A 49 -15.67 8.40 -11.39
N GLU A 50 -15.64 7.23 -10.76
CA GLU A 50 -16.63 6.16 -10.94
C GLU A 50 -18.04 6.63 -10.55
N TYR A 51 -18.16 7.29 -9.40
CA TYR A 51 -19.41 7.91 -8.95
C TYR A 51 -19.98 8.92 -9.97
N GLN A 52 -19.15 9.86 -10.42
CA GLN A 52 -19.57 10.91 -11.37
C GLN A 52 -19.94 10.35 -12.75
N SER A 53 -19.24 9.31 -13.20
CA SER A 53 -19.48 8.67 -14.49
C SER A 53 -20.62 7.65 -14.47
N GLY A 54 -21.26 7.44 -13.31
CA GLY A 54 -22.34 6.46 -13.15
C GLY A 54 -21.89 5.00 -13.15
N HIS A 55 -20.58 4.74 -13.16
CA HIS A 55 -19.98 3.41 -13.03
C HIS A 55 -19.96 3.01 -11.55
N VAL A 56 -21.14 2.95 -10.94
CA VAL A 56 -21.32 2.54 -9.55
C VAL A 56 -22.18 1.30 -9.51
N PHE A 57 -21.80 0.36 -8.65
CA PHE A 57 -22.65 -0.77 -8.34
C PHE A 57 -23.98 -0.27 -7.75
N ARG A 58 -25.09 -0.83 -8.24
CA ARG A 58 -26.44 -0.56 -7.72
C ARG A 58 -27.12 -1.89 -7.48
N GLY A 59 -27.28 -2.23 -6.21
CA GLY A 59 -27.91 -3.46 -5.78
C GLY A 59 -28.13 -3.44 -4.27
N THR A 60 -28.51 -4.59 -3.75
CA THR A 60 -28.65 -4.84 -2.32
C THR A 60 -27.28 -4.92 -1.63
N VAL A 61 -27.29 -4.81 -0.30
CA VAL A 61 -26.07 -4.94 0.51
C VAL A 61 -25.44 -6.33 0.32
N ASP A 62 -26.25 -7.38 0.20
CA ASP A 62 -25.78 -8.76 0.01
C ASP A 62 -25.04 -8.91 -1.34
N GLU A 63 -25.55 -8.30 -2.41
CA GLU A 63 -24.90 -8.32 -3.72
C GLU A 63 -23.60 -7.50 -3.73
N ALA A 64 -23.56 -6.36 -3.03
CA ALA A 64 -22.35 -5.55 -2.89
C ALA A 64 -21.25 -6.28 -2.09
N ILE A 65 -21.62 -7.01 -1.03
CA ILE A 65 -20.69 -7.82 -0.25
C ILE A 65 -20.17 -9.00 -1.09
N ALA A 66 -21.03 -9.66 -1.88
CA ALA A 66 -20.63 -10.75 -2.75
C ALA A 66 -19.62 -10.29 -3.83
N GLU A 67 -19.80 -9.11 -4.41
CA GLU A 67 -18.85 -8.52 -5.36
C GLU A 67 -17.49 -8.22 -4.71
N LEU A 68 -17.50 -7.65 -3.49
CA LEU A 68 -16.27 -7.30 -2.77
C LEU A 68 -15.44 -8.54 -2.36
N ILE A 69 -16.12 -9.64 -2.01
CA ILE A 69 -15.47 -10.89 -1.61
C ILE A 69 -15.08 -11.73 -2.83
N GLY A 70 -15.90 -11.76 -3.88
CA GLY A 70 -15.62 -12.51 -5.12
C GLY A 70 -14.51 -11.89 -5.97
N SER A 71 -14.29 -10.58 -5.89
CA SER A 71 -13.20 -9.88 -6.60
C SER A 71 -11.80 -10.17 -6.02
N HIS A 72 -11.69 -10.87 -4.88
CA HIS A 72 -10.42 -11.34 -4.32
C HIS A 72 -10.02 -12.76 -4.80
N GLU A 73 -10.84 -13.46 -5.58
CA GLU A 73 -10.54 -14.83 -6.07
C GLU A 73 -9.84 -14.89 -7.44
N GLU A 74 -9.72 -13.78 -8.19
CA GLU A 74 -9.06 -13.78 -9.53
C GLU A 74 -7.53 -13.60 -9.50
N VAL A 75 -6.89 -13.61 -8.33
CA VAL A 75 -5.42 -13.54 -8.22
C VAL A 75 -4.87 -14.76 -7.49
N TYR A 76 -4.87 -15.92 -8.17
CA TYR A 76 -4.00 -17.05 -7.88
C TYR A 76 -3.55 -17.76 -9.14
#